data_AF-A0A177C4F1-F1
#
_entry.id   AF-A0A177C4F1-F1
#
_cell.length_a   1.000
_cell.length_b   1.000
_cell.length_c   1.000
_cell.angle_alpha   90.00
_cell.angle_beta   90.00
_cell.angle_gamma   90.00
#
_symmetry.space_group_name_H-M   'P 1'
#
loop_
_entity.id
_entity.type
_entity.pdbx_description
1 polymer ?
#
loop_
_entity_poly.entity_id
_entity_poly.type
_entity_poly.pdbx_seq_one_letter_code
_entity_poly.pdbx_strand_id
1 'polypeptide(L)'
;LEDEIAALTLQLEEIGIYSEAGKGKYAVDNPPDIELAYASFQAELQSYRAFRSDQDLARSIGAAVYSDGPVIVDLTAQEVQSHEDRLFAL
;
A
#
# COMPACT_ATOMS: atom_id res chain seq x y z
N LEU A 1 -5.80 8.48 -7.63
CA LEU A 1 -5.02 7.67 -6.67
C LEU A 1 -5.58 6.26 -6.65
N GLU A 2 -6.84 6.07 -6.24
CA GLU A 2 -7.56 4.79 -6.47
C GLU A 2 -7.60 4.41 -7.95
N ASP A 3 -7.84 5.37 -8.84
CA ASP A 3 -7.85 5.16 -10.29
C ASP A 3 -6.53 4.57 -10.83
N GLU A 4 -5.42 4.87 -10.18
CA GLU A 4 -4.10 4.43 -10.60
C GLU A 4 -3.83 2.99 -10.14
N ILE A 5 -4.20 2.63 -8.91
CA ILE A 5 -4.13 1.24 -8.44
C ILE A 5 -5.09 0.35 -9.26
N ALA A 6 -6.26 0.86 -9.62
CA ALA A 6 -7.21 0.18 -10.49
C ALA A 6 -6.61 -0.03 -11.90
N ALA A 7 -5.99 1.01 -12.49
CA ALA A 7 -5.32 0.90 -13.78
C ALA A 7 -4.16 -0.11 -13.77
N LEU A 8 -3.31 -0.10 -12.73
CA LEU A 8 -2.21 -1.06 -12.56
C LEU A 8 -2.74 -2.48 -12.41
N THR A 9 -3.86 -2.66 -11.69
CA THR A 9 -4.49 -3.97 -11.54
C THR A 9 -4.99 -4.50 -12.88
N LEU A 10 -5.62 -3.64 -13.68
CA LEU A 10 -6.12 -4.00 -15.01
C LEU A 10 -4.97 -4.35 -15.98
N GLN A 11 -3.85 -3.62 -15.95
CA GLN A 11 -2.66 -3.97 -16.74
C GLN A 11 -2.05 -5.31 -16.33
N LEU A 12 -2.01 -5.61 -15.03
CA LEU A 12 -1.53 -6.91 -14.54
C LEU A 12 -2.46 -8.06 -14.97
N GLU A 13 -3.78 -7.84 -14.98
CA GLU A 13 -4.75 -8.81 -15.50
C GLU A 13 -4.55 -9.06 -17.00
N GLU A 14 -4.32 -8.01 -17.79
CA GLU A 14 -4.07 -8.13 -19.23
C GLU A 14 -2.79 -8.94 -19.53
N ILE A 15 -1.71 -8.69 -18.78
CA ILE A 15 -0.46 -9.46 -18.89
C ILE A 15 -0.69 -10.92 -18.46
N GLY A 16 -1.50 -11.15 -17.42
CA GLY A 16 -1.91 -12.48 -16.98
C GLY A 16 -2.59 -13.28 -18.10
N ILE A 17 -3.57 -12.67 -18.77
CA ILE A 17 -4.27 -13.27 -19.92
C ILE A 17 -3.29 -13.62 -21.06
N TYR A 18 -2.32 -12.73 -21.34
CA TYR A 18 -1.30 -12.99 -22.36
C TYR A 18 -0.45 -14.22 -22.01
N SER A 19 -0.02 -14.34 -20.76
CA SER A 19 0.76 -15.48 -20.27
C SER A 19 -0.02 -16.81 -20.33
N GLU A 20 -1.32 -16.79 -20.05
CA GLU A 20 -2.19 -17.98 -20.11
C GLU A 20 -2.46 -18.43 -21.55
N ALA A 21 -2.50 -17.50 -22.50
CA ALA A 21 -2.67 -17.78 -23.92
C ALA A 21 -1.39 -18.34 -24.58
N GLY A 22 -0.22 -18.07 -23.99
CA GLY A 22 1.08 -18.52 -24.46
C GLY A 22 1.29 -20.03 -24.25
N LYS A 23 1.38 -20.81 -25.34
CA LYS A 23 1.62 -22.27 -25.26
C LYS A 23 3.05 -22.68 -24.91
N GLY A 24 3.90 -21.78 -24.40
CA GLY A 24 5.27 -22.09 -23.94
C GLY A 24 6.10 -22.89 -24.95
N LYS A 25 6.07 -22.51 -26.23
CA LYS A 25 6.72 -23.27 -27.32
C LYS A 25 8.19 -22.93 -27.50
N TYR A 26 8.93 -22.83 -26.40
CA TYR A 26 10.35 -22.50 -26.42
C TYR A 26 11.10 -23.37 -25.40
N ALA A 27 12.41 -23.52 -25.59
CA ALA A 27 13.23 -24.28 -24.67
C ALA A 27 13.24 -23.56 -23.30
N VAL A 28 13.21 -24.33 -22.21
CA VAL A 28 13.02 -23.84 -20.83
C VAL A 28 13.97 -22.69 -20.47
N ASP A 29 15.21 -22.72 -20.93
CA ASP A 29 16.23 -21.71 -20.64
C ASP A 29 16.48 -20.72 -21.80
N ASN A 30 15.63 -20.73 -22.82
CA ASN A 30 15.74 -19.85 -23.97
C ASN A 30 14.38 -19.22 -24.32
N PRO A 31 13.79 -18.42 -23.41
CA PRO A 31 12.57 -17.69 -23.70
C PRO A 31 12.82 -16.67 -24.82
N PRO A 32 11.84 -16.45 -25.71
CA PRO A 32 11.86 -15.32 -26.61
C PRO A 32 11.95 -13.99 -25.83
N ASP A 33 12.59 -12.98 -26.43
CA ASP A 33 12.75 -11.66 -25.81
C ASP A 33 11.42 -11.06 -25.32
N ILE A 34 10.32 -11.34 -26.02
CA ILE A 34 8.99 -10.85 -25.65
C ILE A 34 8.50 -11.43 -24.32
N GLU A 35 8.76 -12.70 -24.04
CA GLU A 35 8.40 -13.34 -22.76
C GLU A 35 9.22 -12.75 -21.62
N LEU A 36 10.52 -12.50 -21.87
CA LEU A 36 11.39 -11.86 -20.89
C LEU A 36 10.97 -10.41 -20.60
N ALA A 37 10.56 -9.68 -21.64
CA ALA A 37 10.06 -8.31 -21.52
C ALA A 37 8.74 -8.27 -20.73
N TYR A 38 7.80 -9.16 -21.02
CA TYR A 38 6.53 -9.25 -20.27
C TYR A 38 6.76 -9.62 -18.81
N ALA A 39 7.62 -10.61 -18.52
CA ALA A 39 7.95 -10.99 -17.15
C ALA A 39 8.59 -9.83 -16.37
N SER A 40 9.52 -9.10 -17.00
CA SER A 40 10.16 -7.93 -16.40
C SER A 40 9.14 -6.82 -16.13
N PHE A 41 8.27 -6.53 -17.10
CA PHE A 41 7.25 -5.50 -16.96
C PHE A 41 6.20 -5.86 -15.89
N GLN A 42 5.80 -7.13 -15.81
CA GLN A 42 4.91 -7.61 -14.76
C GLN A 42 5.51 -7.40 -13.36
N ALA A 43 6.79 -7.73 -13.19
CA ALA A 43 7.49 -7.53 -11.92
C ALA A 43 7.60 -6.04 -11.54
N GLU A 44 7.82 -5.18 -12.52
CA GLU A 44 7.84 -3.72 -12.33
C GLU A 44 6.46 -3.20 -11.88
N LEU A 45 5.38 -3.59 -12.57
CA LEU A 45 4.02 -3.18 -12.21
C LEU A 45 3.59 -3.69 -10.83
N GLN A 46 3.95 -4.93 -10.47
CA GLN A 46 3.71 -5.47 -9.13
C GLN A 46 4.44 -4.68 -8.06
N SER A 47 5.72 -4.36 -8.28
CA SER A 47 6.53 -3.56 -7.36
C SER A 47 5.96 -2.16 -7.20
N TYR A 48 5.54 -1.54 -8.30
CA TYR A 48 4.95 -0.20 -8.28
C TYR A 48 3.60 -0.18 -7.56
N ARG A 49 2.74 -1.18 -7.80
CA ARG A 49 1.46 -1.33 -7.08
C ARG A 49 1.67 -1.46 -5.58
N ALA A 50 2.64 -2.28 -5.14
CA ALA A 50 2.97 -2.43 -3.72
C ALA A 50 3.44 -1.09 -3.12
N PHE A 51 4.36 -0.41 -3.80
CA PHE A 51 4.84 0.91 -3.36
C PHE A 51 3.71 1.94 -3.22
N ARG A 52 2.75 1.97 -4.15
CA ARG A 52 1.60 2.89 -4.06
C ARG A 52 0.68 2.55 -2.91
N SER A 53 0.41 1.26 -2.69
CA SER A 53 -0.36 0.79 -1.53
C SER A 53 0.28 1.21 -0.20
N ASP A 54 1.60 1.06 -0.08
CA ASP A 54 2.35 1.47 1.11
C ASP A 54 2.29 2.98 1.34
N GLN A 55 2.37 3.77 0.26
CA GLN A 55 2.25 5.22 0.35
C GLN A 55 0.87 5.66 0.81
N ASP A 56 -0.20 5.01 0.35
CA ASP A 56 -1.56 5.31 0.77
C ASP A 56 -1.79 4.93 2.25
N LEU A 57 -1.25 3.78 2.68
CA LEU A 57 -1.26 3.39 4.09
C LEU A 57 -0.52 4.42 4.95
N ALA A 58 0.69 4.82 4.56
CA ALA A 58 1.47 5.82 5.28
C ALA A 58 0.74 7.17 5.37
N ARG A 59 0.07 7.60 4.28
CA ARG A 59 -0.75 8.82 4.28
C ARG A 59 -1.93 8.70 5.25
N SER A 60 -2.60 7.55 5.27
CA SER A 60 -3.72 7.30 6.18
C SER A 60 -3.27 7.36 7.64
N ILE A 61 -2.15 6.73 7.98
CA ILE A 61 -1.58 6.79 9.34
C ILE A 61 -1.23 8.23 9.70
N GLY A 62 -0.54 8.96 8.81
CA GLY A 62 -0.17 10.35 9.05
C GLY A 62 -1.39 11.25 9.26
N ALA A 63 -2.46 11.05 8.49
CA ALA A 63 -3.71 11.79 8.64
C ALA A 63 -4.38 11.52 10.00
N ALA A 64 -4.47 10.25 10.41
CA ALA A 64 -5.04 9.86 11.70
C ALA A 64 -4.23 10.45 12.87
N VAL A 65 -2.90 10.36 12.83
CA VAL A 65 -2.04 10.94 13.87
C VAL A 65 -2.22 12.45 13.96
N TYR A 66 -2.31 13.13 12.81
CA TYR A 66 -2.52 14.57 12.77
C TYR A 66 -3.91 14.99 13.31
N SER A 67 -4.98 14.27 12.94
CA SER A 67 -6.34 14.58 13.41
C SER A 67 -6.56 14.25 14.88
N ASP A 68 -5.99 13.15 15.35
CA ASP A 68 -6.26 12.62 16.68
C ASP A 68 -5.32 13.20 17.74
N GLY A 69 -4.18 13.74 17.31
CA GLY A 69 -3.18 14.38 18.18
C GLY A 69 -3.77 15.40 19.16
N PRO A 70 -4.56 16.40 18.71
CA PRO A 70 -5.19 17.36 19.62
C PRO A 70 -6.12 16.71 20.64
N VAL A 71 -6.92 15.71 20.22
CA VAL A 71 -7.84 15.00 21.12
C VAL A 71 -7.07 14.24 22.20
N ILE A 72 -5.97 13.58 21.82
CA ILE A 72 -5.11 12.87 22.76
C ILE A 72 -4.49 13.84 23.77
N VAL A 73 -4.04 15.01 23.31
CA VAL A 73 -3.48 16.06 24.19
C VAL A 73 -4.53 16.54 25.19
N ASP A 74 -5.74 16.82 24.74
CA ASP A 74 -6.83 17.29 25.60
C ASP A 74 -7.20 16.25 26.66
N LEU A 75 -7.34 14.98 26.25
CA LEU A 75 -7.62 13.87 27.18
C LEU A 75 -6.49 13.69 28.19
N THR A 76 -5.24 13.76 27.75
CA THR A 76 -4.07 13.65 28.64
C THR A 76 -4.06 14.78 29.68
N ALA A 77 -4.39 16.01 29.28
CA ALA A 77 -4.47 17.14 30.18
C ALA A 77 -5.60 16.97 31.23
N GLN A 78 -6.76 16.47 30.80
CA GLN A 78 -7.88 16.18 31.69
C GLN A 78 -7.56 15.07 32.70
N GLU A 79 -6.85 14.02 32.28
CA GLU A 79 -6.40 12.95 33.18
C GLU A 79 -5.43 13.46 34.25
N VAL A 80 -4.45 14.29 33.85
CA VAL A 80 -3.50 14.92 34.79
C VAL A 80 -4.26 15.76 35.81
N GLN A 81 -5.15 16.64 35.35
CA GLN A 81 -5.94 17.49 36.24
C GLN A 81 -6.80 16.65 37.20
N SER A 82 -7.49 15.63 36.69
CA SER A 82 -8.34 14.75 37.50
C SER A 82 -7.54 13.99 38.57
N HIS A 83 -6.29 13.64 38.27
CA HIS A 83 -5.39 13.01 39.22
C HIS A 83 -4.97 13.98 40.32
N GLU A 84 -4.60 15.22 39.98
CA GLU A 84 -4.25 16.26 40.94
C GLU A 84 -5.42 16.61 41.86
N ASP A 85 -6.62 16.79 41.31
CA ASP A 85 -7.84 17.07 42.07
C ASP A 85 -8.13 15.97 43.09
N ARG A 86 -7.89 14.70 42.73
CA ARG A 86 -8.04 13.57 43.65
C ARG A 86 -7.05 13.64 44.81
N LEU A 87 -5.81 14.03 44.56
CA LEU A 87 -4.80 14.16 45.60
C LEU A 87 -5.14 15.28 46.58
N PHE A 88 -5.69 16.40 46.10
CA PHE A 88 -6.12 17.50 46.96
C PHE A 88 -7.36 17.18 47.81
N ALA A 89 -8.18 16.21 47.39
CA ALA A 89 -9.38 15.82 48.10
C ALA A 89 -9.16 14.80 49.25
N LEU A 90 -7.94 14.25 49.38
CA LEU A 90 -7.53 13.28 50.40
C LEU A 90 -6.75 13.94 51.53
#